data_AF-A0A7C2D4X7-F1
#
_entry.id   AF-A0A7C2D4X7-F1
#
_cell.length_a   1.000
_cell.length_b   1.000
_cell.length_c   1.000
_cell.angle_alpha   90.00
_cell.angle_beta   90.00
_cell.angle_gamma   90.00
#
_symmetry.space_group_name_H-M   'P 1'
#
loop_
_entity.id
_entity.type
_entity.pdbx_description
1 polymer ?
#
loop_
_entity_poly.entity_id
_entity_poly.type
_entity_poly.pdbx_seq_one_letter_code
_entity_poly.pdbx_strand_id
1 'polypeptide(L)' 'MRARWHYGTVMMVMLLALTWVMGKEAKPSERDDVRLGAKAPDFALPDSDGIVRRLSEFQGKKMVALAFYPALFQAGG' A
#
# COMPACT_ATOMS: atom_id res chain seq x y z
N MET A 1 -21.34 53.85 5.26
CA MET A 1 -21.33 52.65 4.41
C MET A 1 -19.89 52.12 4.27
N ARG A 2 -19.39 51.29 5.19
CA ARG A 2 -17.99 50.78 5.21
C ARG A 2 -17.86 49.28 5.53
N ALA A 3 -18.96 48.53 5.55
CA ALA A 3 -18.96 47.12 5.94
C ALA A 3 -18.72 46.14 4.78
N ARG A 4 -18.68 46.61 3.53
CA ARG A 4 -18.67 45.75 2.32
C ARG A 4 -17.30 45.17 1.94
N TRP A 5 -16.22 45.59 2.61
CA TRP A 5 -14.85 45.21 2.23
C TRP A 5 -14.34 43.95 2.96
N HIS A 6 -14.71 43.76 4.23
CA HIS A 6 -14.25 42.64 5.04
C HIS A 6 -14.80 41.29 4.56
N TYR A 7 -16.04 41.26 4.05
CA TYR A 7 -16.65 40.04 3.51
C TYR A 7 -15.89 39.50 2.30
N GLY A 8 -15.37 40.37 1.42
CA GLY A 8 -14.59 39.95 0.25
C GLY A 8 -13.28 39.28 0.64
N THR A 9 -12.58 39.85 1.63
CA THR A 9 -11.31 39.29 2.14
C THR A 9 -11.52 37.94 2.82
N VAL A 10 -12.55 37.79 3.66
CA VAL A 10 -12.85 36.53 4.35
C VAL A 10 -13.23 35.43 3.35
N MET A 11 -14.02 35.76 2.31
CA MET A 11 -14.40 34.80 1.28
C MET A 11 -13.19 34.36 0.43
N MET A 12 -12.25 35.26 0.14
CA MET A 12 -11.03 34.91 -0.59
C MET A 12 -10.09 34.01 0.24
N VAL A 13 -9.93 34.28 1.54
CA VAL A 13 -9.14 33.42 2.43
C VAL A 13 -9.78 32.04 2.56
N MET A 14 -11.11 31.94 2.60
CA MET A 14 -11.80 30.65 2.58
C MET A 14 -11.63 29.89 1.27
N LEU A 15 -11.65 30.58 0.12
CA LEU A 15 -11.40 29.96 -1.19
C LEU A 15 -9.95 29.45 -1.30
N LEU A 16 -8.98 30.20 -0.78
CA LEU A 16 -7.58 29.78 -0.71
C LEU A 16 -7.36 28.63 0.27
N ALA A 17 -8.12 28.55 1.37
CA ALA A 17 -8.07 27.42 2.28
C ALA A 17 -8.68 26.15 1.63
N LEU A 18 -9.71 26.31 0.81
CA LEU A 18 -10.38 25.19 0.13
C LEU A 18 -9.47 24.54 -0.92
N THR A 19 -8.63 25.31 -1.61
CA THR A 19 -7.62 24.76 -2.53
C THR A 19 -6.52 23.99 -1.79
N TRP A 20 -6.16 24.41 -0.58
CA TRP A 20 -5.17 23.71 0.25
C TRP A 20 -5.69 22.37 0.78
N VAL A 21 -6.99 22.27 1.09
CA VAL A 21 -7.62 21.03 1.59
C VAL A 21 -7.78 19.97 0.50
N MET A 22 -8.03 20.36 -0.76
CA MET A 22 -8.17 19.40 -1.86
C MET A 22 -6.83 18.81 -2.35
N GLY A 23 -5.69 19.44 -2.03
CA GLY A 23 -4.36 19.04 -2.48
C GLY A 23 -3.67 17.96 -1.63
N LYS A 24 -4.40 17.14 -0.86
CA LYS A 24 -3.78 16.02 -0.13
C LYS A 24 -3.47 14.87 -1.09
N GLU A 25 -2.32 14.96 -1.74
CA GLU A 25 -1.75 13.87 -2.54
C GLU A 25 -1.65 12.60 -1.69
N ALA A 26 -2.27 11.52 -2.16
CA ALA A 26 -2.08 10.20 -1.58
C ALA A 26 -0.64 9.76 -1.89
N LYS A 27 0.21 9.72 -0.86
CA LYS A 27 1.57 9.21 -0.97
C LYS A 27 1.52 7.82 -1.65
N PRO A 28 2.18 7.64 -2.81
CA PRO A 28 2.30 6.33 -3.43
C PRO A 28 2.82 5.35 -2.39
N SER A 29 2.17 4.19 -2.25
CA SER A 29 2.66 3.14 -1.38
C SER A 29 4.10 2.83 -1.79
N GLU A 30 5.00 2.91 -0.83
CA GLU A 30 6.41 2.59 -0.98
C GLU A 30 6.48 1.09 -1.27
N ARG A 31 6.38 0.74 -2.55
CA ARG A 31 6.63 -0.61 -3.02
C ARG A 31 8.12 -0.76 -2.95
N ASP A 32 8.60 -1.61 -2.05
CA ASP A 32 10.00 -2.01 -2.07
C ASP A 32 10.29 -2.57 -3.47
N ASP A 33 11.05 -1.79 -4.25
CA ASP A 33 11.44 -2.19 -5.59
C ASP A 33 12.17 -3.54 -5.49
N VAL A 34 11.61 -4.56 -6.15
CA VAL A 34 12.22 -5.90 -6.19
C VAL A 34 13.50 -5.80 -7.01
N ARG A 35 14.62 -5.65 -6.31
CA ARG A 35 15.96 -5.59 -6.91
C ARG A 35 16.57 -6.98 -6.93
N LEU A 36 17.26 -7.32 -8.03
CA LEU A 36 18.01 -8.56 -8.12
C LEU A 36 19.03 -8.64 -6.98
N GLY A 37 19.05 -9.76 -6.27
CA GLY A 37 19.92 -9.97 -5.10
C GLY A 37 19.42 -9.37 -3.78
N ALA A 38 18.29 -8.64 -3.78
CA ALA A 38 17.65 -8.23 -2.54
C ALA A 38 17.17 -9.46 -1.76
N LYS A 39 17.31 -9.41 -0.43
CA LYS A 39 16.79 -10.46 0.44
C LYS A 39 15.27 -10.51 0.30
N ALA A 40 14.72 -11.71 0.06
CA ALA A 40 13.29 -11.91 0.02
C ALA A 40 12.65 -11.50 1.38
N PRO A 41 11.51 -10.79 1.37
CA PRO A 41 10.80 -10.43 2.59
C PRO A 41 10.29 -11.69 3.30
N ASP A 42 10.33 -11.66 4.63
CA ASP A 42 9.86 -12.79 5.42
C ASP A 42 8.34 -12.74 5.54
N PHE A 43 7.67 -13.84 5.17
CA PHE A 43 6.22 -13.98 5.25
C PHE A 43 5.85 -15.36 5.83
N ALA A 44 4.63 -15.47 6.34
CA ALA A 44 4.07 -16.69 6.88
C ALA A 44 2.77 -17.04 6.16
N LEU A 45 2.66 -18.26 5.65
CA LEU A 45 1.49 -18.75 4.93
C LEU A 45 1.13 -20.16 5.41
N PRO A 46 -0.17 -20.51 5.45
CA PRO A 46 -0.57 -21.90 5.63
C PRO A 46 -0.08 -22.75 4.45
N ASP A 47 0.48 -23.92 4.75
CA ASP A 47 0.77 -24.95 3.76
C ASP A 47 -0.51 -25.73 3.37
N SER A 48 -0.37 -26.78 2.56
CA SER A 48 -1.50 -27.61 2.10
C SER A 48 -2.24 -28.33 3.23
N ASP A 49 -1.59 -28.51 4.39
CA ASP A 49 -2.17 -29.12 5.58
C ASP A 49 -2.74 -28.05 6.53
N GLY A 50 -2.69 -26.77 6.14
CA GLY A 50 -3.12 -25.64 6.95
C GLY A 50 -2.11 -25.19 8.01
N ILE A 51 -0.91 -25.81 8.05
CA ILE A 51 0.12 -25.46 9.01
C ILE A 51 0.81 -24.18 8.53
N VAL A 52 0.86 -23.16 9.39
CA VAL A 52 1.53 -21.91 9.06
C VAL A 52 3.05 -22.14 9.02
N ARG A 53 3.65 -21.92 7.86
CA ARG A 53 5.09 -21.98 7.60
C ARG A 53 5.63 -20.61 7.29
N ARG A 54 6.81 -20.30 7.83
CA ARG A 54 7.51 -19.03 7.55
C ARG A 54 8.60 -19.23 6.50
N LEU A 55 8.79 -18.26 5.60
CA LEU A 55 9.81 -18.33 4.55
C LEU A 55 11.22 -18.52 5.13
N SER A 56 11.55 -17.85 6.23
CA SER A 56 12.86 -17.99 6.89
C SER A 56 13.20 -19.40 7.37
N GLU A 57 12.22 -20.28 7.62
CA GLU A 57 12.47 -21.68 8.02
C GLU A 57 13.18 -22.50 6.93
N PHE A 58 13.03 -22.06 5.67
CA PHE A 58 13.58 -22.74 4.50
C PHE A 58 14.93 -22.16 4.03
N GLN A 59 15.41 -21.07 4.65
CA GLN A 59 16.71 -20.49 4.30
C GLN A 59 17.85 -21.49 4.55
N GLY A 60 18.73 -21.65 3.56
CA GLY A 60 19.92 -22.50 3.66
C GLY A 60 19.66 -24.01 3.71
N LYS A 61 18.41 -24.46 3.73
CA LYS A 61 18.07 -25.89 3.82
C LYS A 61 17.80 -26.53 2.46
N LYS A 62 17.11 -25.84 1.55
CA LYS A 62 16.73 -26.33 0.21
C LYS A 62 16.60 -25.15 -0.77
N MET A 63 16.68 -25.41 -2.07
CA MET A 63 16.25 -24.41 -3.07
C MET A 63 14.74 -24.21 -2.93
N VAL A 64 14.31 -22.95 -2.77
CA VAL A 64 12.90 -22.57 -2.61
C VAL A 64 12.46 -21.81 -3.86
N ALA A 65 11.42 -22.30 -4.52
CA ALA A 65 10.74 -21.61 -5.60
C ALA A 65 9.38 -21.08 -5.10
N LEU A 66 9.07 -19.82 -5.39
CA LEU A 66 7.80 -19.19 -5.04
C LEU A 66 7.03 -18.89 -6.33
N ALA A 67 5.84 -19.46 -6.45
CA ALA A 67 4.95 -19.25 -7.59
C ALA A 67 3.70 -18.47 -7.12
N PHE A 68 3.44 -17.31 -7.73
CA PHE A 68 2.27 -16.49 -7.45
C PHE A 68 1.20 -16.73 -8.50
N TYR A 69 0.02 -17.18 -8.07
CA TYR A 69 -1.13 -17.41 -8.95
C TYR A 69 -2.22 -16.37 -8.64
N PRO A 70 -2.74 -15.63 -9.64
CA PRO A 70 -3.66 -14.52 -9.41
C PRO A 70 -5.07 -14.93 -8.92
N ALA A 71 -5.40 -16.23 -8.86
CA ALA A 71 -6.53 -16.78 -8.13
C ALA A 71 -6.42 -18.31 -8.08
N LEU A 72 -6.91 -18.94 -7.01
CA LEU A 72 -7.19 -20.37 -6.97
C LEU A 72 -8.46 -20.63 -7.79
N PHE A 73 -8.35 -21.19 -9.00
CA PHE A 73 -9.50 -21.84 -9.62
C PHE A 73 -9.75 -23.15 -8.87
N GLN A 74 -10.60 -23.11 -7.84
CA GLN A 74 -11.21 -24.32 -7.29
C GLN A 74 -12.43 -24.63 -8.15
N ALA A 75 -12.28 -25.48 -9.18
CA ALA A 75 -13.42 -26.22 -9.68
C ALA A 75 -13.96 -27.06 -8.52
N GLY A 76 -15.20 -26.78 -8.10
CA GLY A 76 -15.88 -27.53 -7.05
C GLY A 76 -15.84 -29.03 -7.33
N GLY A 77 -15.72 -29.81 -6.26
CA GLY A 77 -15.68 -31.27 -6.30
C GLY A 77 -16.97 -31.94 -6.74
#